data_AF-A0A8T7JGD9-F1
#
_entry.id   AF-A0A8T7JGD9-F1
#
_cell.length_a   1.000
_cell.length_b   1.000
_cell.length_c   1.000
_cell.angle_alpha   90.00
_cell.angle_beta   90.00
_cell.angle_gamma   90.00
#
_symmetry.space_group_name_H-M   'P 1'
#
loop_
_entity.id
_entity.type
_entity.pdbx_description
1 polymer ?
#
loop_
_entity_poly.entity_id
_entity_poly.type
_entity_poly.pdbx_seq_one_letter_code
_entity_poly.pdbx_strand_id
1 'polypeptide(L)'
;MFGVFNQIFFYAEPGYVYHVRTITGDEKVVDDVGYNTYLFGRYNAWKRAMTVQSVSGQAERLNAEDESDNASVSLPPLNIMYLDQVDANAEATVRFSIPTDPESFLKLAHEYRSPENLLRTALIPAFKETLQATASLMTAENYYSGGRTEFNSEFENQMASGIYVVRREEVLEKSNKRQYSTANAAKGQDQEEYGDEAKVIFVVNKVMDENGQPKRKVQKFVNYGISVVDARVTNMKPNSKFVERMQLKQKASADRAIAREQRIQEEEQRLLAIAKGEREVAERQAQAKVEQIQKTTEAQTEKQLAITQAEKFKAQAEIEKETAQINLDKAIIEAKTKRTLADAEAYQKREILRADNALAQKLEAEIEIQKLWAEAFAKRQVPTNVFGGGQGGAPVGSDAETKAFMQMLTLDAAKRLSYQREVAAGK
;
A
#
# COMPACT_ATOMS: atom_id res chain seq x y z
N MET A 1 -48.74 11.49 89.19
CA MET A 1 -47.47 10.90 89.66
C MET A 1 -46.65 10.37 88.46
N PHE A 2 -46.44 11.18 87.43
CA PHE A 2 -45.73 10.81 86.19
C PHE A 2 -44.46 11.65 85.95
N GLY A 3 -44.16 12.64 86.81
CA GLY A 3 -43.01 13.53 86.66
C GLY A 3 -41.70 13.03 87.29
N VAL A 4 -41.77 12.10 88.27
CA VAL A 4 -40.57 11.58 88.97
C VAL A 4 -39.95 10.40 88.22
N PHE A 5 -40.74 9.66 87.44
CA PHE A 5 -40.25 8.54 86.60
C PHE A 5 -39.22 9.00 85.56
N ASN A 6 -39.40 10.22 85.01
CA ASN A 6 -38.52 10.77 83.99
C ASN A 6 -37.16 11.24 84.55
N GLN A 7 -37.02 11.36 85.87
CA GLN A 7 -35.76 11.76 86.53
C GLN A 7 -34.89 10.57 86.96
N ILE A 8 -35.38 9.33 86.80
CA ILE A 8 -34.72 8.13 87.31
C ILE A 8 -34.41 7.14 86.20
N PHE A 9 -35.22 7.06 85.13
CA PHE A 9 -35.05 6.11 84.04
C PHE A 9 -34.83 6.82 82.71
N PHE A 10 -33.89 6.33 81.90
CA PHE A 10 -33.76 6.71 80.50
C PHE A 10 -33.65 5.44 79.64
N TYR A 11 -34.06 5.56 78.38
CA TYR A 11 -33.92 4.49 77.41
C TYR A 11 -32.60 4.70 76.64
N ALA A 12 -31.72 3.70 76.70
CA ALA A 12 -30.49 3.69 75.93
C ALA A 12 -30.79 3.19 74.51
N GLU A 13 -30.67 4.08 73.54
CA GLU A 13 -30.89 3.78 72.13
C GLU A 13 -29.69 3.05 71.52
N PRO A 14 -29.94 2.13 70.57
CA PRO A 14 -28.87 1.48 69.82
C PRO A 14 -28.07 2.51 69.03
N GLY A 15 -26.73 2.43 69.08
CA GLY A 15 -25.86 3.34 68.35
C GLY A 15 -25.34 4.53 69.17
N TYR A 16 -25.74 4.65 70.43
CA TYR A 16 -25.23 5.64 71.38
C TYR A 16 -24.45 4.97 72.53
N VAL A 17 -23.49 5.70 73.09
CA VAL A 17 -22.85 5.42 74.37
C VAL A 17 -23.22 6.54 75.32
N TYR A 18 -23.74 6.19 76.49
CA TYR A 18 -24.20 7.18 77.45
C TYR A 18 -23.20 7.30 78.59
N HIS A 19 -22.77 8.54 78.83
CA HIS A 19 -22.02 8.89 80.04
C HIS A 19 -23.01 9.36 81.10
N VAL A 20 -23.26 8.54 82.11
CA VAL A 20 -24.21 8.82 83.21
C VAL A 20 -23.44 9.23 84.46
N ARG A 21 -23.78 10.38 85.03
CA ARG A 21 -23.24 10.86 86.30
C ARG A 21 -24.34 10.86 87.35
N THR A 22 -24.21 10.06 88.40
CA THR A 22 -25.15 10.05 89.53
C THR A 22 -24.83 11.16 90.52
N ILE A 23 -25.81 11.54 91.37
CA ILE A 23 -25.61 12.52 92.44
C ILE A 23 -24.54 12.06 93.45
N THR A 24 -24.33 10.75 93.59
CA THR A 24 -23.33 10.16 94.48
C THR A 24 -21.89 10.33 93.99
N GLY A 25 -21.69 10.86 92.77
CA GLY A 25 -20.37 11.04 92.17
C GLY A 25 -19.86 9.81 91.43
N ASP A 26 -20.67 8.75 91.32
CA ASP A 26 -20.35 7.57 90.52
C ASP A 26 -20.61 7.87 89.04
N GLU A 27 -19.62 7.57 88.21
CA GLU A 27 -19.72 7.68 86.77
C GLU A 27 -19.90 6.28 86.17
N LYS A 28 -20.95 6.12 85.38
CA LYS A 28 -21.28 4.86 84.71
C LYS A 28 -21.34 5.08 83.21
N VAL A 29 -20.69 4.19 82.49
CA VAL A 29 -20.81 4.07 81.03
C VAL A 29 -21.89 3.04 80.74
N VAL A 30 -22.81 3.39 79.84
CA VAL A 30 -23.88 2.49 79.38
C VAL A 30 -23.75 2.35 77.87
N ASP A 31 -23.42 1.14 77.41
CA ASP A 31 -23.32 0.73 76.01
C ASP A 31 -24.44 -0.24 75.59
N ASP A 32 -25.04 -0.95 76.55
CA ASP A 32 -26.17 -1.86 76.34
C ASP A 32 -27.49 -1.13 76.06
N VAL A 33 -28.25 -1.70 75.13
CA VAL A 33 -29.59 -1.23 74.74
C VAL A 33 -30.61 -1.63 75.80
N GLY A 34 -31.41 -0.67 76.26
CA GLY A 34 -32.49 -0.93 77.22
C GLY A 34 -32.73 0.20 78.21
N TYR A 35 -33.65 -0.04 79.15
CA TYR A 35 -33.92 0.92 80.21
C TYR A 35 -32.80 0.90 81.24
N ASN A 36 -32.13 2.03 81.40
CA ASN A 36 -31.12 2.23 82.42
C ASN A 36 -31.54 3.31 83.41
N THR A 37 -30.97 3.24 84.60
CA THR A 37 -31.29 4.20 85.67
C THR A 37 -30.18 5.22 85.81
N TYR A 38 -30.58 6.48 85.89
CA TYR A 38 -29.73 7.58 86.27
C TYR A 38 -30.41 8.25 87.46
N LEU A 39 -30.09 7.81 88.69
CA LEU A 39 -30.73 8.31 89.91
C LEU A 39 -30.51 9.82 90.08
N PHE A 40 -31.43 10.64 89.53
CA PHE A 40 -31.41 12.11 89.56
C PHE A 40 -30.12 12.75 89.00
N GLY A 41 -29.42 12.00 88.15
CA GLY A 41 -28.15 12.38 87.56
C GLY A 41 -28.27 13.26 86.32
N ARG A 42 -27.14 13.48 85.64
CA ARG A 42 -27.13 13.96 84.24
C ARG A 42 -26.52 12.88 83.36
N TYR A 43 -27.08 12.70 82.16
CA TYR A 43 -26.49 11.85 81.15
C TYR A 43 -26.13 12.67 79.91
N ASN A 44 -25.03 12.31 79.25
CA ASN A 44 -24.66 12.81 77.94
C ASN A 44 -24.65 11.64 76.96
N ALA A 45 -25.38 11.78 75.85
CA ALA A 45 -25.40 10.80 74.78
C ALA A 45 -24.27 11.09 73.78
N TRP A 46 -23.53 10.04 73.40
CA TRP A 46 -22.46 10.11 72.41
C TRP A 46 -22.76 9.11 71.30
N LYS A 47 -22.87 9.55 70.04
CA LYS A 47 -23.03 8.60 68.93
C LYS A 47 -21.75 7.78 68.77
N ARG A 48 -21.91 6.47 68.57
CA ARG A 48 -20.78 5.53 68.37
C ARG A 48 -19.95 5.91 67.16
N ALA A 49 -20.56 6.53 66.14
CA ALA A 49 -19.85 7.07 65.00
C ALA A 49 -20.19 8.55 64.79
N MET A 50 -19.17 9.33 64.47
CA MET A 50 -19.29 10.75 64.14
C MET A 50 -18.69 11.01 62.76
N THR A 51 -19.33 11.86 61.98
CA THR A 51 -18.89 12.16 60.62
C THR A 51 -18.52 13.63 60.49
N VAL A 52 -17.30 13.90 60.04
CA VAL A 52 -16.85 15.24 59.65
C VAL A 52 -16.83 15.27 58.12
N GLN A 53 -17.59 16.19 57.54
CA GLN A 53 -17.67 16.36 56.09
C GLN A 53 -17.35 17.80 55.70
N SER A 54 -16.59 17.96 54.63
CA SER A 54 -16.28 19.22 53.95
C SER A 54 -16.87 19.14 52.56
N VAL A 55 -17.88 19.95 52.25
CA VAL A 55 -18.61 19.89 50.96
C VAL A 55 -18.89 21.29 50.42
N SER A 56 -18.83 21.46 49.09
CA SER A 56 -19.15 22.75 48.46
C SER A 56 -20.65 22.83 48.20
N GLY A 57 -21.32 23.68 48.96
CA GLY A 57 -22.75 23.92 48.86
C GLY A 57 -23.19 24.59 50.15
N GLN A 58 -24.22 25.42 50.08
CA GLN A 58 -24.94 25.84 51.27
C GLN A 58 -25.23 24.61 52.13
N ALA A 59 -25.44 24.83 53.43
CA ALA A 59 -26.23 23.93 54.25
C ALA A 59 -27.67 23.82 53.70
N GLU A 60 -27.84 23.46 52.43
CA GLU A 60 -29.06 22.93 51.86
C GLU A 60 -29.25 21.60 52.55
N ARG A 61 -30.01 21.68 53.65
CA ARG A 61 -30.99 20.71 54.13
C ARG A 61 -31.14 19.49 53.20
N LEU A 62 -30.17 18.58 53.23
CA LEU A 62 -30.48 17.18 53.04
C LEU A 62 -31.26 16.79 54.28
N ASN A 63 -32.57 16.94 54.21
CA ASN A 63 -33.52 16.33 55.13
C ASN A 63 -33.47 14.82 54.90
N ALA A 64 -32.44 14.17 55.43
CA ALA A 64 -32.49 12.75 55.74
C ALA A 64 -32.99 12.65 57.19
N GLU A 65 -34.29 12.94 57.34
CA GLU A 65 -35.07 12.96 58.57
C GLU A 65 -34.63 14.00 59.64
N ASP A 66 -35.61 14.53 60.37
CA ASP A 66 -35.40 15.37 61.56
C ASP A 66 -34.74 14.56 62.69
N GLU A 67 -33.46 14.19 62.52
CA GLU A 67 -32.61 13.75 63.63
C GLU A 67 -31.75 14.93 64.05
N SER A 68 -32.36 15.83 64.83
CA SER A 68 -31.67 16.94 65.51
C SER A 68 -30.72 16.45 66.59
N ASP A 69 -29.76 15.58 66.25
CA ASP A 69 -28.78 15.08 67.21
C ASP A 69 -27.37 14.96 66.61
N ASN A 70 -26.66 16.09 66.61
CA ASN A 70 -25.27 16.29 67.05
C ASN A 70 -24.10 15.38 66.58
N ALA A 71 -24.26 14.49 65.59
CA ALA A 71 -23.17 13.57 65.18
C ALA A 71 -22.48 13.85 63.85
N SER A 72 -23.01 14.75 63.03
CA SER A 72 -22.40 15.13 61.76
C SER A 72 -22.13 16.63 61.70
N VAL A 73 -20.90 17.01 61.34
CA VAL A 73 -20.53 18.41 61.13
C VAL A 73 -20.21 18.62 59.67
N SER A 74 -20.94 19.53 59.04
CA SER A 74 -20.64 20.02 57.69
C SER A 74 -19.81 21.29 57.77
N LEU A 75 -18.65 21.27 57.10
CA LEU A 75 -17.72 22.37 56.97
C LEU A 75 -17.74 22.90 55.53
N PRO A 76 -17.45 24.20 55.33
CA PRO A 76 -17.16 24.70 53.99
C PRO A 76 -15.93 23.98 53.41
N PRO A 77 -15.78 23.95 52.08
CA PRO A 77 -14.61 23.37 51.42
C PRO A 77 -13.31 23.87 52.04
N LEU A 78 -12.39 22.95 52.32
CA LEU A 78 -11.11 23.28 52.92
C LEU A 78 -10.14 23.70 51.82
N ASN A 79 -9.58 24.91 51.95
CA ASN A 79 -8.48 25.33 51.09
C ASN A 79 -7.21 24.60 51.51
N ILE A 80 -6.61 23.84 50.59
CA ILE A 80 -5.36 23.12 50.77
C ILE A 80 -4.36 23.53 49.70
N MET A 81 -3.08 23.40 50.01
CA MET A 81 -1.99 23.73 49.10
C MET A 81 -1.17 22.47 48.80
N TYR A 82 -0.96 22.20 47.52
CA TYR A 82 -0.10 21.12 47.04
C TYR A 82 1.39 21.45 47.16
N LEU A 83 2.24 20.45 46.93
CA LEU A 83 3.70 20.59 46.93
C LEU A 83 4.21 21.71 45.99
N ASP A 84 3.56 21.89 44.85
CA ASP A 84 3.88 22.89 43.82
C ASP A 84 3.21 24.26 44.07
N GLN A 85 2.78 24.53 45.31
CA GLN A 85 2.14 25.78 45.73
C GLN A 85 0.84 26.09 44.95
N VAL A 86 0.13 25.04 44.55
CA VAL A 86 -1.17 25.15 43.91
C VAL A 86 -2.26 25.02 44.98
N ASP A 87 -3.09 26.05 45.09
CA ASP A 87 -4.25 26.03 45.95
C ASP A 87 -5.40 25.24 45.33
N ALA A 88 -6.10 24.48 46.17
CA ALA A 88 -7.29 23.74 45.80
C ALA A 88 -8.30 23.66 46.96
N ASN A 89 -9.57 23.74 46.60
CA ASN A 89 -10.68 23.52 47.53
C ASN A 89 -11.02 22.03 47.57
N ALA A 90 -10.82 21.41 48.72
CA ALA A 90 -11.02 19.99 48.94
C ALA A 90 -12.34 19.70 49.65
N GLU A 91 -13.07 18.74 49.07
CA GLU A 91 -14.27 18.15 49.60
C GLU A 91 -13.94 16.74 50.07
N ALA A 92 -14.02 16.50 51.37
CA ALA A 92 -13.60 15.25 51.99
C ALA A 92 -14.51 14.89 53.17
N THR A 93 -14.66 13.60 53.41
CA THR A 93 -15.49 13.05 54.48
C THR A 93 -14.68 12.05 55.27
N VAL A 94 -14.73 12.16 56.60
CA VAL A 94 -14.15 11.19 57.51
C VAL A 94 -15.18 10.76 58.53
N ARG A 95 -15.25 9.45 58.74
CA ARG A 95 -16.08 8.82 59.76
C ARG A 95 -15.18 8.29 60.88
N PHE A 96 -15.41 8.79 62.08
CA PHE A 96 -14.75 8.36 63.31
C PHE A 96 -15.66 7.41 64.08
N SER A 97 -15.07 6.44 64.77
CA SER A 97 -15.76 5.61 65.76
C SER A 97 -15.19 5.89 67.15
N ILE A 98 -16.08 6.05 68.11
CA ILE A 98 -15.74 6.20 69.53
C ILE A 98 -15.41 4.81 70.10
N PRO A 99 -14.46 4.71 71.06
CA PRO A 99 -14.17 3.46 71.75
C PRO A 99 -15.41 2.91 72.46
N THR A 100 -15.59 1.59 72.41
CA THR A 100 -16.59 0.88 73.23
C THR A 100 -16.04 0.52 74.62
N ASP A 101 -14.71 0.64 74.80
CA ASP A 101 -14.06 0.41 76.08
C ASP A 101 -14.45 1.48 77.12
N PRO A 102 -15.00 1.10 78.29
CA PRO A 102 -15.44 2.04 79.32
C PRO A 102 -14.33 2.97 79.83
N GLU A 103 -13.11 2.46 80.03
CA GLU A 103 -12.01 3.28 80.56
C GLU A 103 -11.56 4.37 79.58
N SER A 104 -11.39 3.99 78.31
CA SER A 104 -11.03 4.91 77.23
C SER A 104 -12.12 5.95 76.99
N PHE A 105 -13.38 5.53 77.05
CA PHE A 105 -14.52 6.42 76.90
C PHE A 105 -14.64 7.42 78.07
N LEU A 106 -14.40 7.01 79.31
CA LEU A 106 -14.40 7.93 80.45
C LEU A 106 -13.32 9.02 80.30
N LYS A 107 -12.09 8.64 79.93
CA LYS A 107 -11.00 9.62 79.67
C LYS A 107 -11.38 10.62 78.58
N LEU A 108 -12.01 10.16 77.51
CA LEU A 108 -12.52 10.99 76.43
C LEU A 108 -13.63 11.94 76.92
N ALA A 109 -14.60 11.41 77.65
CA ALA A 109 -15.73 12.18 78.16
C ALA A 109 -15.30 13.21 79.24
N HIS A 110 -14.20 12.96 79.94
CA HIS A 110 -13.61 13.91 80.90
C HIS A 110 -12.95 15.08 80.19
N GLU A 111 -12.09 14.79 79.21
CA GLU A 111 -11.34 15.82 78.48
C GLU A 111 -12.26 16.76 77.69
N TYR A 112 -13.16 16.17 76.89
CA TYR A 112 -13.94 16.95 75.93
C TYR A 112 -15.31 17.37 76.48
N ARG A 113 -15.84 16.69 77.50
CA ARG A 113 -17.11 16.96 78.19
C ARG A 113 -18.39 16.82 77.35
N SER A 114 -18.35 17.15 76.05
CA SER A 114 -19.45 17.03 75.08
C SER A 114 -18.94 16.54 73.71
N PRO A 115 -19.82 15.90 72.91
CA PRO A 115 -19.48 15.46 71.56
C PRO A 115 -19.13 16.63 70.62
N GLU A 116 -19.82 17.77 70.75
CA GLU A 116 -19.53 18.97 69.96
C GLU A 116 -18.13 19.53 70.24
N ASN A 117 -17.71 19.52 71.50
CA ASN A 117 -16.37 19.97 71.89
C ASN A 117 -15.30 19.05 71.33
N LEU A 118 -15.51 17.73 71.36
CA LEU A 118 -14.62 16.76 70.71
C LEU A 118 -14.45 17.07 69.23
N LEU A 119 -15.57 17.31 68.53
CA LEU A 119 -15.56 17.66 67.11
C LEU A 119 -14.78 18.95 66.85
N ARG A 120 -15.09 20.03 67.56
CA ARG A 120 -14.49 21.35 67.35
C ARG A 120 -13.01 21.45 67.73
N THR A 121 -12.60 20.77 68.81
CA THR A 121 -11.26 20.95 69.40
C THR A 121 -10.26 19.88 68.97
N ALA A 122 -10.70 18.66 68.66
CA ALA A 122 -9.82 17.55 68.28
C ALA A 122 -10.03 17.08 66.84
N LEU A 123 -11.25 16.67 66.49
CA LEU A 123 -11.47 15.99 65.20
C LEU A 123 -11.35 16.93 64.00
N ILE A 124 -11.95 18.12 64.05
CA ILE A 124 -11.88 19.10 62.96
C ILE A 124 -10.45 19.62 62.75
N PRO A 125 -9.70 20.04 63.79
CA PRO A 125 -8.31 20.44 63.62
C PRO A 125 -7.42 19.30 63.09
N ALA A 126 -7.59 18.08 63.60
CA ALA A 126 -6.81 16.95 63.13
C ALA A 126 -7.13 16.60 61.67
N PHE A 127 -8.41 16.62 61.28
CA PHE A 127 -8.85 16.44 59.89
C PHE A 127 -8.27 17.50 58.94
N LYS A 128 -8.24 18.78 59.37
CA LYS A 128 -7.63 19.86 58.58
C LYS A 128 -6.11 19.66 58.43
N GLU A 129 -5.43 19.34 59.53
CA GLU A 129 -3.98 19.14 59.56
C GLU A 129 -3.55 17.95 58.68
N THR A 130 -4.25 16.82 58.77
CA THR A 130 -3.94 15.62 57.97
C THR A 130 -4.23 15.82 56.49
N LEU A 131 -5.34 16.49 56.14
CA LEU A 131 -5.67 16.78 54.75
C LEU A 131 -4.62 17.71 54.13
N GLN A 132 -4.20 18.75 54.85
CA GLN A 132 -3.15 19.66 54.41
C GLN A 132 -1.78 18.98 54.33
N ALA A 133 -1.44 18.13 55.31
CA ALA A 133 -0.20 17.36 55.28
C ALA A 133 -0.16 16.39 54.09
N THR A 134 -1.28 15.72 53.79
CA THR A 134 -1.39 14.83 52.62
C THR A 134 -1.25 15.61 51.31
N ALA A 135 -1.85 16.80 51.20
CA ALA A 135 -1.68 17.69 50.06
C ALA A 135 -0.22 18.04 49.78
N SER A 136 0.57 18.23 50.84
CA SER A 136 1.98 18.56 50.71
C SER A 136 2.87 17.41 50.20
N LEU A 137 2.36 16.17 50.13
CA LEU A 137 3.12 15.01 49.65
C LEU A 137 3.15 14.89 48.13
N MET A 138 2.17 15.46 47.45
CA MET A 138 1.97 15.27 46.01
C MET A 138 1.90 16.63 45.31
N THR A 139 2.32 16.68 44.05
CA THR A 139 2.09 17.86 43.21
C THR A 139 0.65 17.84 42.69
N ALA A 140 0.07 19.02 42.44
CA ALA A 140 -1.25 19.09 41.84
C ALA A 140 -1.30 18.35 40.49
N GLU A 141 -0.23 18.44 39.70
CA GLU A 141 -0.12 17.72 38.43
C GLU A 141 -0.26 16.20 38.61
N ASN A 142 0.51 15.60 39.54
CA ASN A 142 0.45 14.16 39.78
C ASN A 142 -0.95 13.73 40.24
N TYR A 143 -1.60 14.54 41.08
CA TYR A 143 -2.97 14.27 41.53
C TYR A 143 -3.96 14.23 40.36
N TYR A 144 -3.94 15.24 39.48
CA TYR A 144 -4.88 15.33 38.36
C TYR A 144 -4.55 14.39 37.19
N SER A 145 -3.30 13.93 37.06
CA SER A 145 -2.88 13.00 36.00
C SER A 145 -3.12 11.52 36.30
N GLY A 146 -3.59 11.18 37.51
CA GLY A 146 -3.87 9.79 37.90
C GLY A 146 -3.61 9.44 39.37
N GLY A 147 -2.98 10.34 40.14
CA GLY A 147 -2.63 10.14 41.55
C GLY A 147 -3.79 10.25 42.55
N ARG A 148 -5.05 10.36 42.09
CA ARG A 148 -6.22 10.49 42.99
C ARG A 148 -6.39 9.31 43.93
N THR A 149 -6.15 8.09 43.45
CA THR A 149 -6.26 6.87 44.27
C THR A 149 -5.18 6.83 45.34
N GLU A 150 -3.94 7.14 44.97
CA GLU A 150 -2.82 7.23 45.91
C GLU A 150 -3.06 8.30 46.98
N PHE A 151 -3.58 9.47 46.59
CA PHE A 151 -3.95 10.51 47.53
C PHE A 151 -5.00 10.05 48.54
N ASN A 152 -6.04 9.36 48.09
CA ASN A 152 -7.09 8.83 48.98
C ASN A 152 -6.52 7.79 49.95
N SER A 153 -5.72 6.84 49.47
CA SER A 153 -5.09 5.83 50.32
C SER A 153 -4.12 6.46 51.33
N GLU A 154 -3.34 7.47 50.94
CA GLU A 154 -2.43 8.15 51.87
C GLU A 154 -3.17 9.04 52.87
N PHE A 155 -4.30 9.63 52.47
CA PHE A 155 -5.16 10.37 53.38
C PHE A 155 -5.79 9.45 54.43
N GLU A 156 -6.32 8.31 54.02
CA GLU A 156 -6.86 7.28 54.92
C GLU A 156 -5.80 6.76 55.88
N ASN A 157 -4.62 6.40 55.36
CA ASN A 157 -3.49 5.94 56.16
C ASN A 157 -3.03 6.97 57.18
N GLN A 158 -2.95 8.25 56.81
CA GLN A 158 -2.54 9.32 57.73
C GLN A 158 -3.60 9.67 58.75
N MET A 159 -4.89 9.58 58.39
CA MET A 159 -5.99 9.72 59.34
C MET A 159 -5.96 8.59 60.38
N ALA A 160 -5.76 7.34 59.94
CA ALA A 160 -5.78 6.19 60.84
C ALA A 160 -4.50 6.07 61.69
N SER A 161 -3.33 6.28 61.09
CA SER A 161 -2.03 5.96 61.73
C SER A 161 -1.21 7.19 62.14
N GLY A 162 -1.69 8.41 61.84
CA GLY A 162 -0.98 9.66 62.10
C GLY A 162 -0.23 10.20 60.88
N ILE A 163 0.11 11.49 60.96
CA ILE A 163 0.70 12.28 59.86
C ILE A 163 2.16 11.88 59.64
N TYR A 164 2.60 11.78 58.39
CA TYR A 164 4.02 11.54 58.09
C TYR A 164 4.89 12.75 58.41
N VAL A 165 6.04 12.50 59.04
CA VAL A 165 7.11 13.48 59.11
C VAL A 165 7.88 13.41 57.80
N VAL A 166 7.88 14.52 57.06
CA VAL A 166 8.48 14.57 55.73
C VAL A 166 9.60 15.58 55.64
N ARG A 167 10.55 15.31 54.74
CA ARG A 167 11.63 16.22 54.37
C ARG A 167 11.57 16.43 52.86
N ARG A 168 11.63 17.69 52.43
CA ARG A 168 11.75 18.04 51.02
C ARG A 168 13.20 17.91 50.60
N GLU A 169 13.44 17.17 49.54
CA GLU A 169 14.75 17.04 48.91
C GLU A 169 14.67 17.50 47.44
N GLU A 170 15.67 18.26 47.02
CA GLU A 170 15.80 18.71 45.63
C GLU A 170 16.59 17.64 44.87
N VAL A 171 15.92 16.92 43.97
CA VAL A 171 16.57 15.92 43.13
C VAL A 171 16.80 16.54 41.75
N LEU A 172 18.06 16.60 41.35
CA LEU A 172 18.45 16.98 39.99
C LEU A 172 18.25 15.77 39.08
N GLU A 173 17.12 15.72 38.38
CA GLU A 173 16.94 14.72 37.33
C GLU A 173 17.72 15.17 36.10
N LYS A 174 18.92 14.62 35.92
CA LYS A 174 19.65 14.74 34.66
C LYS A 174 18.91 13.90 33.62
N SER A 175 18.26 14.56 32.67
CA SER A 175 17.67 13.89 31.53
C SER A 175 18.78 13.21 30.73
N ASN A 176 18.94 11.89 30.85
CA ASN A 176 19.84 11.10 30.00
C ASN A 176 19.37 11.02 28.53
N LYS A 177 18.35 11.79 28.12
CA LYS A 177 17.94 11.88 26.72
C LYS A 177 18.95 12.71 25.96
N ARG A 178 19.90 12.03 25.33
CA ARG A 178 20.70 12.55 24.21
C ARG A 178 19.74 13.00 23.11
N GLN A 179 19.38 14.27 23.09
CA GLN A 179 18.68 14.85 21.94
C GLN A 179 19.75 15.13 20.87
N TYR A 180 19.83 14.27 19.85
CA TYR A 180 20.55 14.60 18.64
C TYR A 180 19.78 15.72 17.92
N SER A 181 20.35 16.92 17.90
CA SER A 181 19.74 18.07 17.24
C SER A 181 19.90 17.94 15.72
N THR A 182 18.82 17.76 14.97
CA THR A 182 18.85 17.66 13.50
C THR A 182 18.96 19.02 12.81
N ALA A 183 19.75 19.95 13.36
CA ALA A 183 19.80 21.32 12.87
C ALA A 183 20.86 21.56 11.77
N ASN A 184 21.87 20.69 11.61
CA ASN A 184 22.91 20.87 10.59
C ASN A 184 23.25 19.58 9.86
N ALA A 185 22.66 19.39 8.68
CA ALA A 185 23.02 18.32 7.73
C ALA A 185 24.48 18.42 7.22
N ALA A 186 25.16 19.54 7.46
CA ALA A 186 26.53 19.80 7.02
C ALA A 186 27.63 19.32 8.00
N LYS A 187 27.31 18.95 9.25
CA LYS A 187 28.32 18.65 10.29
C LYS A 187 28.57 17.15 10.59
N GLY A 188 27.93 16.22 9.89
CA GLY A 188 28.16 14.78 10.16
C GLY A 188 27.84 14.37 11.61
N GLN A 189 28.56 13.38 12.15
CA GLN A 189 28.34 12.81 13.49
C GLN A 189 28.94 13.63 14.64
N ASP A 190 29.74 14.66 14.36
CA ASP A 190 30.34 15.54 15.37
C ASP A 190 29.48 16.78 15.58
N GLN A 191 28.40 16.62 16.34
CA GLN A 191 27.56 17.72 16.81
C GLN A 191 27.73 17.92 18.31
N GLU A 192 27.95 19.18 18.70
CA GLU A 192 28.02 19.57 20.11
C GLU A 192 26.67 19.35 20.80
N GLU A 193 26.76 18.73 21.98
CA GLU A 193 25.66 18.39 22.87
C GLU A 193 25.00 19.68 23.38
N TYR A 194 23.89 20.09 22.73
CA TYR A 194 23.10 21.22 23.20
C TYR A 194 21.93 20.73 24.04
N GLY A 195 21.94 21.09 25.33
CA GLY A 195 20.77 20.99 26.20
C GLY A 195 20.86 19.94 27.30
N ASP A 196 21.81 20.09 28.22
CA ASP A 196 21.66 19.54 29.57
C ASP A 196 20.53 20.32 30.30
N GLU A 197 19.27 20.08 29.90
CA GLU A 197 18.11 20.54 30.66
C GLU A 197 18.00 19.67 31.93
N ALA A 198 18.80 20.00 32.94
CA ALA A 198 18.66 19.44 34.27
C ALA A 198 17.33 19.91 34.86
N LYS A 199 16.34 19.01 34.90
CA LYS A 199 15.05 19.31 35.51
C LYS A 199 15.18 19.11 37.01
N VAL A 200 15.08 20.21 37.77
CA VAL A 200 14.98 20.14 39.23
C VAL A 200 13.59 19.64 39.59
N ILE A 201 13.49 18.48 40.22
CA ILE A 201 12.23 17.95 40.76
C ILE A 201 12.33 17.95 42.27
N PHE A 202 11.31 18.54 42.90
CA PHE A 202 11.14 18.47 44.35
C PHE A 202 10.41 17.19 44.68
N VAL A 203 11.08 16.29 45.41
CA VAL A 203 10.47 15.06 45.92
C VAL A 203 10.36 15.19 47.43
N VAL A 204 9.20 14.79 47.95
CA VAL A 204 8.97 14.77 49.39
C VAL A 204 9.24 13.36 49.89
N ASN A 205 10.35 13.21 50.61
CA ASN A 205 10.75 11.94 51.18
C ASN A 205 10.21 11.81 52.60
N LYS A 206 9.55 10.68 52.87
CA LYS A 206 9.09 10.31 54.21
C LYS A 206 10.33 10.00 55.06
N VAL A 207 10.47 10.65 56.22
CA VAL A 207 11.58 10.38 57.13
C VAL A 207 11.35 8.99 57.73
N MET A 208 12.31 8.09 57.53
CA MET A 208 12.24 6.74 58.11
C MET A 208 12.77 6.75 59.54
N ASP A 209 12.16 5.95 60.39
CA ASP A 209 12.61 5.66 61.75
C ASP A 209 13.65 4.52 61.74
N GLU A 210 14.26 4.21 62.89
CA GLU A 210 15.31 3.17 63.01
C GLU A 210 14.85 1.78 62.53
N ASN A 211 13.54 1.53 62.54
CA ASN A 211 12.90 0.29 62.08
C ASN A 211 12.52 0.31 60.59
N GLY A 212 12.92 1.33 59.82
CA GLY A 212 12.57 1.48 58.40
C GLY A 212 11.11 1.84 58.14
N GLN A 213 10.32 2.14 59.18
CA GLN A 213 8.95 2.61 59.05
C GLN A 213 8.92 4.14 58.96
N PRO A 214 7.98 4.75 58.22
CA PRO A 214 7.83 6.19 58.19
C PRO A 214 7.56 6.75 59.59
N LYS A 215 8.36 7.73 60.02
CA LYS A 215 8.15 8.43 61.28
C LYS A 215 6.83 9.19 61.20
N ARG A 216 5.94 8.95 62.17
CA ARG A 216 4.59 9.53 62.20
C ARG A 216 4.38 10.39 63.45
N LYS A 217 3.68 11.51 63.27
CA LYS A 217 3.13 12.33 64.35
C LYS A 217 1.72 11.79 64.66
N VAL A 218 1.58 11.12 65.79
CA VAL A 218 0.30 10.56 66.23
C VAL A 218 -0.66 11.69 66.56
N GLN A 219 -1.89 11.57 66.07
CA GLN A 219 -2.95 12.53 66.34
C GLN A 219 -3.53 12.34 67.74
N LYS A 220 -3.90 13.44 68.41
CA LYS A 220 -4.33 13.42 69.81
C LYS A 220 -5.56 12.52 70.05
N PHE A 221 -6.47 12.42 69.09
CA PHE A 221 -7.70 11.63 69.23
C PHE A 221 -7.44 10.13 69.34
N VAL A 222 -6.33 9.62 68.78
CA VAL A 222 -5.96 8.19 68.83
C VAL A 222 -5.66 7.76 70.27
N ASN A 223 -5.07 8.66 71.08
CA ASN A 223 -4.76 8.39 72.49
C ASN A 223 -6.02 8.18 73.36
N TYR A 224 -7.18 8.67 72.89
CA TYR A 224 -8.47 8.49 73.56
C TYR A 224 -9.25 7.29 73.00
N GLY A 225 -8.62 6.42 72.21
CA GLY A 225 -9.24 5.22 71.65
C GLY A 225 -10.19 5.48 70.48
N ILE A 226 -10.19 6.69 69.91
CA ILE A 226 -11.00 7.02 68.74
C ILE A 226 -10.33 6.42 67.50
N SER A 227 -11.07 5.61 66.76
CA SER A 227 -10.60 5.00 65.51
C SER A 227 -11.24 5.66 64.29
N VAL A 228 -10.56 5.57 63.15
CA VAL A 228 -11.07 6.03 61.86
C VAL A 228 -11.68 4.83 61.14
N VAL A 229 -12.94 4.95 60.72
CA VAL A 229 -13.68 3.89 60.01
C VAL A 229 -13.53 4.02 58.51
N ASP A 230 -13.68 5.25 58.00
CA ASP A 230 -13.56 5.57 56.58
C ASP A 230 -13.08 7.01 56.45
N ALA A 231 -12.18 7.26 55.49
CA ALA A 231 -11.66 8.57 55.18
C ALA A 231 -11.48 8.68 53.67
N ARG A 232 -12.23 9.59 53.04
CA ARG A 232 -12.23 9.72 51.60
C ARG A 232 -12.29 11.17 51.16
N VAL A 233 -11.63 11.47 50.04
CA VAL A 233 -11.77 12.75 49.36
C VAL A 233 -12.70 12.56 48.17
N THR A 234 -13.79 13.31 48.18
CA THR A 234 -14.87 13.24 47.19
C THR A 234 -14.54 14.07 45.97
N ASN A 235 -14.05 15.30 46.17
CA ASN A 235 -13.76 16.21 45.08
C ASN A 235 -12.63 17.17 45.44
N MET A 236 -11.89 17.65 44.45
CA MET A 236 -10.89 18.67 44.64
C MET A 236 -10.83 19.65 43.47
N LYS A 237 -11.17 20.90 43.75
CA LYS A 237 -11.27 21.98 42.76
C LYS A 237 -10.03 22.87 42.83
N PRO A 238 -9.16 22.90 41.81
CA PRO A 238 -7.96 23.72 41.83
C PRO A 238 -8.29 25.19 41.51
N ASN A 239 -7.34 26.09 41.79
CA ASN A 239 -7.41 27.49 41.37
C ASN A 239 -7.53 27.61 39.83
N SER A 240 -8.31 28.60 39.35
CA SER A 240 -8.48 28.91 37.92
C SER A 240 -7.15 29.08 37.17
N LYS A 241 -6.16 29.75 37.78
CA LYS A 241 -4.82 29.93 37.17
C LYS A 241 -4.13 28.60 36.86
N PHE A 242 -4.33 27.58 37.70
CA PHE A 242 -3.77 26.26 37.47
C PHE A 242 -4.48 25.53 36.32
N VAL A 243 -5.81 25.63 36.27
CA VAL A 243 -6.61 25.06 35.18
C VAL A 243 -6.17 25.64 33.83
N GLU A 244 -5.98 26.96 33.75
CA GLU A 244 -5.49 27.62 32.53
C GLU A 244 -4.10 27.12 32.12
N ARG A 245 -3.15 27.00 33.05
CA ARG A 245 -1.82 26.44 32.77
C ARG A 245 -1.89 25.00 32.27
N MET A 246 -2.77 24.18 32.86
CA MET A 246 -2.97 22.81 32.41
C MET A 246 -3.56 22.72 31.02
N GLN A 247 -4.53 23.58 30.69
CA GLN A 247 -5.07 23.67 29.33
C GLN A 247 -4.00 24.07 28.32
N LEU A 248 -3.15 25.05 28.65
CA LEU A 248 -2.03 25.45 27.79
C LEU A 248 -1.02 24.31 27.62
N LYS A 249 -0.71 23.57 28.69
CA LYS A 249 0.20 22.41 28.63
C LYS A 249 -0.39 21.26 27.81
N GLN A 250 -1.68 20.98 27.97
CA GLN A 250 -2.39 19.96 27.20
C GLN A 250 -2.42 20.34 25.72
N LYS A 251 -2.72 21.61 25.40
CA LYS A 251 -2.67 22.14 24.04
C LYS A 251 -1.26 22.02 23.45
N ALA A 252 -0.22 22.47 24.16
CA ALA A 252 1.16 22.34 23.70
C ALA A 252 1.59 20.87 23.51
N SER A 253 1.11 19.95 24.36
CA SER A 253 1.37 18.51 24.22
C SER A 253 0.67 17.93 22.98
N ALA A 254 -0.58 18.35 22.72
CA ALA A 254 -1.32 17.97 21.53
C ALA A 254 -0.64 18.52 20.26
N ASP A 255 -0.26 19.80 20.27
CA ASP A 255 0.46 20.44 19.16
C ASP A 255 1.79 19.73 18.87
N ARG A 256 2.54 19.31 19.90
CA ARG A 256 3.75 18.49 19.74
C ARG A 256 3.48 17.07 19.26
N ALA A 257 2.32 16.50 19.56
CA ALA A 257 1.92 15.20 19.01
C ALA A 257 1.61 15.33 17.51
N ILE A 258 0.82 16.34 17.14
CA ILE A 258 0.51 16.68 15.75
C ILE A 258 1.79 16.96 14.95
N ALA A 259 2.70 17.77 15.49
CA ALA A 259 3.97 18.07 14.81
C ALA A 259 4.84 16.80 14.60
N ARG A 260 4.81 15.85 15.55
CA ARG A 260 5.50 14.57 15.40
C ARG A 260 4.86 13.69 14.32
N GLU A 261 3.53 13.65 14.27
CA GLU A 261 2.79 12.93 13.24
C GLU A 261 3.03 13.54 11.85
N GLN A 262 2.99 14.87 11.73
CA GLN A 262 3.32 15.58 10.49
C GLN A 262 4.75 15.27 10.02
N ARG A 263 5.72 15.27 10.94
CA ARG A 263 7.11 14.90 10.61
C ARG A 263 7.23 13.47 10.10
N ILE A 264 6.52 12.52 10.73
CA ILE A 264 6.50 11.12 10.26
C ILE A 264 5.87 11.04 8.86
N GLN A 265 4.77 11.76 8.62
CA GLN A 265 4.13 11.83 7.31
C GLN A 265 5.05 12.43 6.24
N GLU A 266 5.82 13.48 6.56
CA GLU A 266 6.80 14.07 5.65
C GLU A 266 7.94 13.10 5.32
N GLU A 267 8.43 12.35 6.31
CA GLU A 267 9.44 11.29 6.10
C GLU A 267 8.91 10.17 5.21
N GLU A 268 7.68 9.72 5.44
CA GLU A 268 7.01 8.72 4.59
C GLU A 268 6.81 9.24 3.16
N GLN A 269 6.35 10.49 2.99
CA GLN A 269 6.20 11.11 1.67
C GLN A 269 7.54 11.23 0.95
N ARG A 270 8.61 11.57 1.66
CA ARG A 270 9.97 11.62 1.10
C ARG A 270 10.42 10.24 0.62
N LEU A 271 10.20 9.19 1.41
CA LEU A 271 10.51 7.81 1.01
C LEU A 271 9.70 7.38 -0.22
N LEU A 272 8.40 7.73 -0.26
CA LEU A 272 7.55 7.46 -1.42
C LEU A 272 8.01 8.22 -2.67
N ALA A 273 8.47 9.46 -2.53
CA ALA A 273 9.03 10.25 -3.63
C ALA A 273 10.33 9.65 -4.16
N ILE A 274 11.22 9.17 -3.28
CA ILE A 274 12.45 8.47 -3.66
C ILE A 274 12.10 7.18 -4.43
N ALA A 275 11.20 6.35 -3.89
CA ALA A 275 10.76 5.12 -4.56
C ALA A 275 10.12 5.39 -5.92
N LYS A 276 9.31 6.47 -6.05
CA LYS A 276 8.76 6.90 -7.35
C LYS A 276 9.86 7.36 -8.31
N GLY A 277 10.83 8.13 -7.84
CA GLY A 277 11.97 8.57 -8.64
C GLY A 277 12.83 7.41 -9.14
N GLU A 278 13.14 6.44 -8.28
CA GLU A 278 13.85 5.22 -8.65
C GLU A 278 13.07 4.41 -9.69
N ARG A 279 11.76 4.28 -9.51
CA ARG A 279 10.88 3.62 -10.49
C ARG A 279 10.87 4.34 -11.84
N GLU A 280 10.76 5.66 -11.85
CA GLU A 280 10.77 6.45 -13.09
C GLU A 280 12.12 6.36 -13.81
N VAL A 281 13.23 6.38 -13.06
CA VAL A 281 14.56 6.16 -13.62
C VAL A 281 14.67 4.77 -14.24
N ALA A 282 14.16 3.73 -13.56
CA ALA A 282 14.13 2.37 -14.09
C ALA A 282 13.25 2.25 -15.35
N GLU A 283 12.07 2.88 -15.36
CA GLU A 283 11.18 2.92 -16.53
C GLU A 283 11.84 3.64 -17.72
N ARG A 284 12.48 4.80 -17.50
CA ARG A 284 13.23 5.50 -18.55
C ARG A 284 14.44 4.72 -19.05
N GLN A 285 15.18 4.05 -18.17
CA GLN A 285 16.28 3.16 -18.58
C GLN A 285 15.78 1.98 -19.42
N ALA A 286 14.63 1.39 -19.04
CA ALA A 286 14.01 0.32 -19.81
C ALA A 286 13.56 0.81 -21.19
N GLN A 287 12.89 1.96 -21.27
CA GLN A 287 12.48 2.58 -22.54
C GLN A 287 13.69 2.89 -23.44
N ALA A 288 14.74 3.51 -22.90
CA ALA A 288 15.95 3.81 -23.66
C ALA A 288 16.62 2.53 -24.21
N LYS A 289 16.62 1.42 -23.44
CA LYS A 289 17.10 0.12 -23.92
C LYS A 289 16.22 -0.46 -25.02
N VAL A 290 14.89 -0.35 -24.89
CA VAL A 290 13.95 -0.79 -25.93
C VAL A 290 14.18 0.01 -27.23
N GLU A 291 14.32 1.33 -27.15
CA GLU A 291 14.64 2.18 -28.31
C GLU A 291 15.99 1.83 -28.93
N GLN A 292 17.01 1.56 -28.11
CA GLN A 292 18.32 1.13 -28.60
C GLN A 292 18.22 -0.21 -29.33
N ILE A 293 17.53 -1.20 -28.73
CA ILE A 293 17.28 -2.50 -29.35
C ILE A 293 16.53 -2.31 -30.67
N GLN A 294 15.49 -1.47 -30.69
CA GLN A 294 14.73 -1.19 -31.90
C GLN A 294 15.61 -0.60 -33.00
N LYS A 295 16.40 0.44 -32.71
CA LYS A 295 17.33 1.05 -33.68
C LYS A 295 18.38 0.06 -34.17
N THR A 296 18.95 -0.76 -33.28
CA THR A 296 19.94 -1.78 -33.69
C THR A 296 19.30 -2.88 -34.54
N THR A 297 18.07 -3.28 -34.22
CA THR A 297 17.30 -4.28 -34.98
C THR A 297 16.92 -3.72 -36.35
N GLU A 298 16.44 -2.48 -36.43
CA GLU A 298 16.12 -1.79 -37.68
C GLU A 298 17.37 -1.67 -38.56
N ALA A 299 18.49 -1.21 -38.02
CA ALA A 299 19.76 -1.13 -38.75
C ALA A 299 20.28 -2.52 -39.21
N GLN A 300 20.14 -3.56 -38.39
CA GLN A 300 20.47 -4.93 -38.79
C GLN A 300 19.54 -5.43 -39.90
N THR A 301 18.25 -5.09 -39.83
CA THR A 301 17.25 -5.46 -40.83
C THR A 301 17.52 -4.76 -42.15
N GLU A 302 17.85 -3.46 -42.14
CA GLU A 302 18.28 -2.70 -43.32
C GLU A 302 19.54 -3.28 -43.94
N LYS A 303 20.55 -3.60 -43.12
CA LYS A 303 21.77 -4.27 -43.59
C LYS A 303 21.44 -5.61 -44.26
N GLN A 304 20.57 -6.42 -43.64
CA GLN A 304 20.17 -7.71 -44.19
C GLN A 304 19.40 -7.54 -45.50
N LEU A 305 18.47 -6.58 -45.58
CA LEU A 305 17.76 -6.25 -46.81
C LEU A 305 18.70 -5.80 -47.93
N ALA A 306 19.70 -4.97 -47.62
CA ALA A 306 20.72 -4.54 -48.58
C ALA A 306 21.59 -5.70 -49.07
N ILE A 307 22.00 -6.62 -48.18
CA ILE A 307 22.72 -7.84 -48.56
C ILE A 307 21.84 -8.72 -49.46
N THR A 308 20.59 -8.97 -49.07
CA THR A 308 19.65 -9.77 -49.87
C THR A 308 19.36 -9.12 -51.22
N GLN A 309 19.26 -7.79 -51.31
CA GLN A 309 19.14 -7.08 -52.59
C GLN A 309 20.41 -7.26 -53.44
N ALA A 310 21.60 -7.09 -52.86
CA ALA A 310 22.86 -7.29 -53.57
C ALA A 310 23.03 -8.74 -54.06
N GLU A 311 22.62 -9.73 -53.26
CA GLU A 311 22.59 -11.14 -53.65
C GLU A 311 21.60 -11.41 -54.78
N LYS A 312 20.39 -10.82 -54.73
CA LYS A 312 19.43 -10.89 -55.84
C LYS A 312 20.00 -10.30 -57.13
N PHE A 313 20.67 -9.15 -57.06
CA PHE A 313 21.32 -8.55 -58.23
C PHE A 313 22.47 -9.40 -58.76
N LYS A 314 23.29 -10.00 -57.89
CA LYS A 314 24.35 -10.94 -58.31
C LYS A 314 23.75 -12.17 -58.98
N ALA A 315 22.72 -12.77 -58.39
CA ALA A 315 22.02 -13.93 -58.96
C ALA A 315 21.37 -13.58 -60.31
N GLN A 316 20.76 -12.39 -60.44
CA GLN A 316 20.24 -11.90 -61.71
C GLN A 316 21.35 -11.74 -62.76
N ALA A 317 22.48 -11.13 -62.41
CA ALA A 317 23.61 -10.96 -63.33
C ALA A 317 24.24 -12.31 -63.73
N GLU A 318 24.27 -13.28 -62.83
CA GLU A 318 24.75 -14.65 -63.10
C GLU A 318 23.80 -15.39 -64.05
N ILE A 319 22.48 -15.30 -63.81
CA ILE A 319 21.45 -15.82 -64.73
C ILE A 319 21.54 -15.13 -66.10
N GLU A 320 21.77 -13.81 -66.16
CA GLU A 320 21.97 -13.09 -67.42
C GLU A 320 23.22 -13.56 -68.17
N LYS A 321 24.31 -13.82 -67.45
CA LYS A 321 25.53 -14.38 -68.05
C LYS A 321 25.31 -15.81 -68.56
N GLU A 322 24.66 -16.67 -67.78
CA GLU A 322 24.32 -18.04 -68.21
C GLU A 322 23.37 -18.03 -69.41
N THR A 323 22.35 -17.19 -69.41
CA THR A 323 21.43 -17.05 -70.55
C THR A 323 22.14 -16.51 -71.78
N ALA A 324 23.06 -15.55 -71.65
CA ALA A 324 23.91 -15.09 -72.76
C ALA A 324 24.80 -16.22 -73.30
N GLN A 325 25.40 -17.04 -72.43
CA GLN A 325 26.21 -18.19 -72.83
C GLN A 325 25.37 -19.25 -73.56
N ILE A 326 24.19 -19.59 -73.02
CA ILE A 326 23.24 -20.51 -73.65
C ILE A 326 22.81 -19.99 -75.03
N ASN A 327 22.56 -18.69 -75.16
CA ASN A 327 22.20 -18.07 -76.45
C ASN A 327 23.36 -18.13 -77.45
N LEU A 328 24.61 -17.94 -77.01
CA LEU A 328 25.80 -18.09 -77.85
C LEU A 328 25.96 -19.54 -78.32
N ASP A 329 25.85 -20.50 -77.40
CA ASP A 329 25.93 -21.93 -77.70
C ASP A 329 24.81 -22.35 -78.65
N LYS A 330 23.59 -21.85 -78.44
CA LYS A 330 22.45 -22.05 -79.35
C LYS A 330 22.76 -21.49 -80.74
N ALA A 331 23.32 -20.28 -80.85
CA ALA A 331 23.68 -19.68 -82.14
C ALA A 331 24.79 -20.47 -82.86
N ILE A 332 25.78 -21.02 -82.14
CA ILE A 332 26.80 -21.91 -82.72
C ILE A 332 26.18 -23.20 -83.24
N ILE A 333 25.28 -23.82 -82.47
CA ILE A 333 24.59 -25.04 -82.87
C ILE A 333 23.73 -24.75 -84.11
N GLU A 334 22.97 -23.65 -84.13
CA GLU A 334 22.19 -23.22 -85.29
C GLU A 334 23.05 -22.92 -86.53
N ALA A 335 24.23 -22.33 -86.35
CA ALA A 335 25.17 -22.12 -87.45
C ALA A 335 25.74 -23.44 -87.98
N LYS A 336 26.05 -24.39 -87.10
CA LYS A 336 26.49 -25.74 -87.48
C LYS A 336 25.39 -26.51 -88.19
N THR A 337 24.15 -26.48 -87.69
CA THR A 337 23.02 -27.17 -88.33
C THR A 337 22.71 -26.59 -89.69
N LYS A 338 22.72 -25.26 -89.85
CA LYS A 338 22.58 -24.61 -91.17
C LYS A 338 23.70 -25.01 -92.13
N ARG A 339 24.95 -25.08 -91.66
CA ARG A 339 26.07 -25.52 -92.50
C ARG A 339 25.92 -26.98 -92.92
N THR A 340 25.55 -27.88 -92.01
CA THR A 340 25.31 -29.30 -92.34
C THR A 340 24.11 -29.49 -93.27
N LEU A 341 23.04 -28.70 -93.11
CA LEU A 341 21.89 -28.72 -94.02
C LEU A 341 22.29 -28.19 -95.40
N ALA A 342 23.02 -27.08 -95.48
CA ALA A 342 23.52 -26.54 -96.75
C ALA A 342 24.48 -27.52 -97.45
N ASP A 343 25.36 -28.19 -96.71
CA ASP A 343 26.27 -29.22 -97.23
C ASP A 343 25.50 -30.46 -97.73
N ALA A 344 24.44 -30.88 -97.01
CA ALA A 344 23.55 -31.97 -97.42
C ALA A 344 22.74 -31.60 -98.68
N GLU A 345 22.20 -30.38 -98.76
CA GLU A 345 21.52 -29.86 -99.94
C GLU A 345 22.47 -29.74 -101.14
N ALA A 346 23.72 -29.30 -100.94
CA ALA A 346 24.72 -29.24 -101.99
C ALA A 346 25.10 -30.64 -102.51
N TYR A 347 25.23 -31.62 -101.61
CA TYR A 347 25.45 -33.02 -101.98
C TYR A 347 24.28 -33.59 -102.77
N GLN A 348 23.04 -33.37 -102.30
CA GLN A 348 21.83 -33.79 -103.00
C GLN A 348 21.72 -33.16 -104.40
N LYS A 349 21.96 -31.86 -104.52
CA LYS A 349 21.98 -31.17 -105.83
C LYS A 349 23.07 -31.69 -106.76
N ARG A 350 24.25 -32.06 -106.23
CA ARG A 350 25.35 -32.63 -107.03
C ARG A 350 25.03 -34.02 -107.55
N GLU A 351 24.36 -34.86 -106.76
CA GLU A 351 23.92 -36.18 -107.21
C GLU A 351 22.76 -36.09 -108.21
N ILE A 352 21.81 -35.16 -108.04
CA ILE A 352 20.78 -34.89 -109.04
C ILE A 352 21.41 -34.42 -110.37
N LEU A 353 22.39 -33.51 -110.33
CA LEU A 353 23.12 -33.05 -111.52
C LEU A 353 23.93 -34.17 -112.21
N ARG A 354 24.43 -35.16 -111.46
CA ARG A 354 25.10 -36.34 -112.04
C ARG A 354 24.11 -37.33 -112.66
N ALA A 355 22.93 -37.47 -112.08
CA ALA A 355 21.86 -38.31 -112.61
C ALA A 355 21.25 -37.73 -113.90
N ASP A 356 21.24 -36.40 -114.06
CA ASP A 356 20.65 -35.71 -115.22
C ASP A 356 21.50 -35.75 -116.51
N ASN A 357 22.72 -36.30 -116.48
CA ASN A 357 23.50 -36.56 -117.70
C ASN A 357 22.84 -37.59 -118.64
N ALA A 358 21.76 -38.25 -118.21
CA ALA A 358 20.91 -39.09 -119.05
C ALA A 358 19.84 -38.30 -119.83
N LEU A 359 19.54 -37.05 -119.47
CA LEU A 359 18.53 -36.22 -120.13
C LEU A 359 19.08 -35.54 -121.40
N ALA A 360 20.37 -35.14 -121.39
CA ALA A 360 21.02 -34.54 -122.55
C ALA A 360 21.13 -35.50 -123.74
N GLN A 361 21.48 -36.77 -123.51
CA GLN A 361 21.55 -37.79 -124.57
C GLN A 361 20.18 -38.13 -125.17
N LYS A 362 19.10 -38.04 -124.37
CA LYS A 362 17.73 -38.27 -124.86
C LYS A 362 17.21 -37.10 -125.71
N LEU A 363 17.56 -35.87 -125.37
CA LEU A 363 17.19 -34.68 -126.14
C LEU A 363 17.92 -34.63 -127.49
N GLU A 364 19.19 -35.02 -127.51
CA GLU A 364 19.99 -35.07 -128.75
C GLU A 364 19.50 -36.17 -129.71
N ALA A 365 19.13 -37.35 -129.17
CA ALA A 365 18.51 -38.42 -129.95
C ALA A 365 17.14 -38.00 -130.54
N GLU A 366 16.31 -37.23 -129.80
CA GLU A 366 15.06 -36.70 -130.36
C GLU A 366 15.29 -35.67 -131.47
N ILE A 367 16.31 -34.82 -131.37
CA ILE A 367 16.66 -33.87 -132.42
C ILE A 367 17.14 -34.61 -133.68
N GLU A 368 17.92 -35.68 -133.54
CA GLU A 368 18.33 -36.54 -134.66
C GLU A 368 17.14 -37.25 -135.32
N ILE A 369 16.25 -37.85 -134.52
CA ILE A 369 15.04 -38.52 -135.03
C ILE A 369 14.15 -37.52 -135.80
N GLN A 370 13.94 -36.32 -135.26
CA GLN A 370 13.16 -35.26 -135.91
C GLN A 370 13.81 -34.77 -137.21
N LYS A 371 15.15 -34.63 -137.27
CA LYS A 371 15.87 -34.27 -138.50
C LYS A 371 15.74 -35.36 -139.58
N LEU A 372 15.89 -36.62 -139.21
CA LEU A 372 15.71 -37.77 -140.11
C LEU A 372 14.28 -37.84 -140.65
N TRP A 373 13.29 -37.54 -139.80
CA TRP A 373 11.89 -37.49 -140.21
C TRP A 373 11.59 -36.30 -141.13
N ALA A 374 12.15 -35.13 -140.86
CA ALA A 374 12.02 -33.94 -141.71
C ALA A 374 12.66 -34.15 -143.10
N GLU A 375 13.82 -34.80 -143.17
CA GLU A 375 14.45 -35.19 -144.44
C GLU A 375 13.64 -36.24 -145.21
N ALA A 376 13.05 -37.22 -144.51
CA ALA A 376 12.18 -38.22 -145.13
C ALA A 376 10.87 -37.62 -145.65
N PHE A 377 10.32 -36.61 -144.97
CA PHE A 377 9.10 -35.91 -145.38
C PHE A 377 9.34 -34.98 -146.59
N ALA A 378 10.51 -34.35 -146.68
CA ALA A 378 10.87 -33.45 -147.78
C ALA A 378 11.11 -34.16 -149.13
N LYS A 379 11.49 -35.45 -149.12
CA LYS A 379 11.73 -36.25 -150.34
C LYS A 379 10.48 -36.93 -150.93
N ARG A 380 9.28 -36.67 -150.38
CA ARG A 380 8.03 -37.26 -150.87
C ARG A 380 7.54 -36.53 -152.14
N GLN A 381 7.66 -37.19 -153.29
CA GLN A 381 6.99 -36.80 -154.54
C GLN A 381 5.47 -37.03 -154.40
N VAL A 382 4.68 -35.96 -154.50
CA VAL A 382 3.21 -36.04 -154.66
C VAL A 382 2.84 -35.75 -156.12
N PRO A 383 2.04 -36.61 -156.80
CA PRO A 383 1.72 -36.48 -158.22
C PRO A 383 0.78 -35.31 -158.55
N THR A 384 1.07 -34.60 -159.65
CA THR A 384 0.33 -33.44 -160.20
C THR A 384 -0.43 -33.79 -161.48
N ASN A 385 -1.25 -34.85 -161.52
CA ASN A 385 -2.41 -35.09 -162.44
C ASN A 385 -2.70 -36.59 -162.61
N VAL A 386 -3.94 -37.05 -162.37
CA VAL A 386 -4.59 -38.15 -163.13
C VAL A 386 -6.10 -37.92 -163.16
N PHE A 387 -6.65 -37.93 -164.38
CA PHE A 387 -8.07 -37.83 -164.73
C PHE A 387 -8.85 -39.12 -164.45
N GLY A 388 -10.14 -38.95 -164.10
CA GLY A 388 -11.32 -39.75 -164.46
C GLY A 388 -11.27 -41.28 -164.63
N GLY A 389 -12.10 -41.97 -163.83
CA GLY A 389 -13.02 -43.01 -164.32
C GLY A 389 -12.72 -44.47 -163.96
N GLY A 390 -13.70 -45.14 -163.33
CA GLY A 390 -13.93 -46.58 -163.50
C GLY A 390 -13.51 -47.52 -162.35
N GLN A 391 -14.50 -47.92 -161.55
CA GLN A 391 -14.75 -49.27 -161.01
C GLN A 391 -13.61 -50.08 -160.34
N GLY A 392 -13.75 -50.27 -159.02
CA GLY A 392 -13.40 -51.51 -158.32
C GLY A 392 -11.93 -51.70 -157.88
N GLY A 393 -11.66 -51.45 -156.60
CA GLY A 393 -10.42 -51.86 -155.92
C GLY A 393 -9.79 -50.73 -155.11
N ALA A 394 -9.68 -50.92 -153.79
CA ALA A 394 -9.15 -49.94 -152.85
C ALA A 394 -7.68 -49.56 -153.13
N PRO A 395 -7.32 -48.27 -152.97
CA PRO A 395 -6.01 -47.96 -152.41
C PRO A 395 -6.01 -46.81 -151.38
N VAL A 396 -5.08 -46.96 -150.45
CA VAL A 396 -4.74 -46.17 -149.27
C VAL A 396 -4.17 -44.79 -149.59
N GLY A 397 -4.45 -43.81 -148.71
CA GLY A 397 -3.75 -42.52 -148.67
C GLY A 397 -4.63 -41.27 -148.68
N SER A 398 -5.60 -41.14 -147.77
CA SER A 398 -6.33 -39.87 -147.57
C SER A 398 -6.25 -39.36 -146.12
N ASP A 399 -6.40 -38.04 -146.00
CA ASP A 399 -5.82 -37.07 -145.05
C ASP A 399 -6.24 -37.20 -143.56
N ALA A 400 -6.82 -38.33 -143.16
CA ALA A 400 -7.34 -38.55 -141.79
C ALA A 400 -6.25 -39.04 -140.82
N GLU A 401 -5.30 -39.86 -141.28
CA GLU A 401 -4.26 -40.47 -140.43
C GLU A 401 -3.20 -39.45 -139.97
N THR A 402 -2.92 -38.44 -140.80
CA THR A 402 -1.93 -37.38 -140.51
C THR A 402 -2.36 -36.47 -139.35
N LYS A 403 -3.67 -36.18 -139.25
CA LYS A 403 -4.22 -35.37 -138.14
C LYS A 403 -4.24 -36.13 -136.81
N ALA A 404 -4.54 -37.42 -136.84
CA ALA A 404 -4.53 -38.26 -135.64
C ALA A 404 -3.12 -38.43 -135.07
N PHE A 405 -2.09 -38.55 -135.93
CA PHE A 405 -0.70 -38.69 -135.50
C PHE A 405 -0.15 -37.41 -134.83
N MET A 406 -0.45 -36.22 -135.38
CA MET A 406 -0.04 -34.95 -134.79
C MET A 406 -0.68 -34.69 -133.42
N GLN A 407 -1.95 -35.09 -133.23
CA GLN A 407 -2.62 -34.99 -131.94
C GLN A 407 -2.04 -35.95 -130.90
N MET A 408 -1.50 -37.10 -131.30
CA MET A 408 -0.86 -38.05 -130.38
C MET A 408 0.52 -37.55 -129.91
N LEU A 409 1.30 -36.94 -130.79
CA LEU A 409 2.61 -36.35 -130.47
C LEU A 409 2.51 -35.16 -129.49
N THR A 410 1.51 -34.28 -129.67
CA THR A 410 1.30 -33.16 -128.75
C THR A 410 0.86 -33.62 -127.36
N LEU A 411 0.10 -34.73 -127.29
CA LEU A 411 -0.35 -35.34 -126.05
C LEU A 411 0.79 -36.08 -125.32
N ASP A 412 1.69 -36.74 -126.06
CA ASP A 412 2.90 -37.36 -125.47
C ASP A 412 3.88 -36.30 -124.93
N ALA A 413 4.08 -35.19 -125.66
CA ALA A 413 4.88 -34.06 -125.18
C ALA A 413 4.30 -33.42 -123.90
N ALA A 414 2.97 -33.29 -123.80
CA ALA A 414 2.30 -32.78 -122.60
C ALA A 414 2.39 -33.73 -121.40
N LYS A 415 2.41 -35.06 -121.63
CA LYS A 415 2.59 -36.05 -120.57
C LYS A 415 4.01 -36.06 -119.99
N ARG A 416 5.02 -35.77 -120.82
CA ARG A 416 6.43 -35.73 -120.39
C ARG A 416 6.78 -34.47 -119.59
N LEU A 417 6.09 -33.35 -119.81
CA LEU A 417 6.29 -32.10 -119.07
C LEU A 417 5.54 -32.01 -117.74
N SER A 418 4.50 -32.84 -117.53
CA SER A 418 3.66 -32.78 -116.32
C SER A 418 4.05 -33.79 -115.22
N TYR A 419 5.10 -34.60 -115.42
CA TYR A 419 5.53 -35.57 -114.42
C TYR A 419 6.63 -34.99 -113.50
N GLN A 420 6.27 -34.81 -112.22
CA GLN A 420 7.11 -34.54 -111.03
C GLN A 420 7.29 -33.09 -110.56
N ARG A 421 6.34 -32.62 -109.74
CA ARG A 421 6.60 -31.65 -108.67
C ARG A 421 5.72 -31.89 -107.43
N GLU A 422 5.62 -33.13 -106.98
CA GLU A 422 5.19 -33.46 -105.62
C GLU A 422 6.13 -34.52 -105.07
N VAL A 423 7.03 -34.10 -104.16
CA VAL A 423 7.72 -35.01 -103.24
C VAL A 423 6.94 -34.95 -101.94
N ALA A 424 6.44 -36.11 -101.54
CA ALA A 424 5.62 -36.33 -100.36
C ALA A 424 6.37 -36.10 -99.04
N ALA A 425 5.55 -35.79 -98.04
CA ALA A 425 5.80 -35.51 -96.63
C ALA A 425 6.86 -36.36 -95.92
N GLY A 426 7.46 -35.76 -94.89
CA GLY A 426 8.30 -36.44 -93.89
C GLY A 426 8.13 -35.86 -92.49
N LYS A 427 7.12 -36.38 -91.79
CA LYS A 427 6.82 -36.35 -90.33
C LYS A 427 6.37 -35.05 -89.67
#